data_AF-A0A0M5L0Z0-F1
#
_entry.id   AF-A0A0M5L0Z0-F1
#
_cell.length_a   1.000
_cell.length_b   1.000
_cell.length_c   1.000
_cell.angle_alpha   90.00
_cell.angle_beta   90.00
_cell.angle_gamma   90.00
#
_symmetry.space_group_name_H-M   'P 1'
#
loop_
_entity.id
_entity.type
_entity.pdbx_description
1 polymer ?
#
loop_
_entity_poly.entity_id
_entity_poly.type
_entity_poly.pdbx_seq_one_letter_code
_entity_poly.pdbx_strand_id
1 'polypeptide(L)' 'MKAAVGSAVAAATLAAVTVLSGPVFSSDPAAILAAPVNSASSRIAGVKEDMARAVALQQVTAEQAAFLENQLVRRIQSGA' A
#
# COMPACT_ATOMS: atom_id res chain seq x y z
N MET A 1 19.40 -26.25 2.44
CA MET A 1 18.31 -25.70 3.30
C MET A 1 18.29 -24.16 3.44
N LYS A 2 18.97 -23.38 2.57
CA LYS A 2 19.01 -21.89 2.70
C LYS A 2 18.06 -21.14 1.75
N ALA A 3 17.72 -21.75 0.60
CA ALA A 3 16.87 -21.13 -0.42
C ALA A 3 15.36 -21.20 -0.10
N ALA A 4 14.91 -22.25 0.60
CA ALA A 4 13.50 -22.44 0.94
C ALA A 4 12.96 -21.39 1.92
N VAL A 5 13.81 -20.90 2.84
CA VAL A 5 13.43 -19.87 3.82
C VAL A 5 13.21 -18.51 3.14
N GLY A 6 14.01 -18.17 2.13
CA GLY A 6 13.85 -16.91 1.38
C GLY A 6 12.54 -16.86 0.58
N SER A 7 12.12 -18.00 0.02
CA SER A 7 10.86 -18.10 -0.71
C SER A 7 9.62 -18.01 0.19
N ALA A 8 9.68 -18.60 1.39
CA ALA A 8 8.58 -18.54 2.36
C ALA A 8 8.33 -17.12 2.88
N VAL A 9 9.39 -16.33 3.12
CA VAL A 9 9.26 -14.94 3.57
C VAL A 9 8.69 -14.05 2.46
N ALA A 10 9.10 -14.23 1.21
CA ALA A 10 8.57 -13.49 0.07
C ALA A 10 7.09 -13.79 -0.21
N ALA A 11 6.65 -15.04 -0.01
CA ALA A 11 5.25 -15.41 -0.13
C ALA A 11 4.39 -14.80 1.00
N ALA A 12 4.92 -14.76 2.22
CA ALA A 12 4.23 -14.18 3.37
C ALA A 12 4.03 -12.66 3.25
N THR A 13 5.00 -11.92 2.68
CA THR A 13 4.86 -10.48 2.44
C THR A 13 3.88 -10.17 1.31
N LEU A 14 3.86 -10.98 0.25
CA LEU A 14 2.89 -10.84 -0.85
C LEU A 14 1.45 -11.07 -0.36
N ALA A 15 1.26 -12.10 0.48
CA ALA A 15 -0.03 -12.41 1.09
C ALA A 15 -0.49 -11.34 2.10
N ALA A 16 0.42 -10.68 2.82
CA ALA A 16 0.04 -9.60 3.71
C ALA A 16 -0.41 -8.33 2.95
N VAL A 17 0.17 -8.06 1.78
CA VAL A 17 -0.21 -6.92 0.92
C VAL A 17 -1.59 -7.11 0.28
N THR A 18 -1.95 -8.34 -0.10
CA THR A 18 -3.28 -8.63 -0.66
C THR A 18 -4.40 -8.51 0.38
N VAL A 19 -4.13 -8.78 1.66
CA VAL A 19 -5.15 -8.69 2.73
C VAL A 19 -5.44 -7.23 3.11
N LEU A 20 -4.46 -6.33 3.02
CA LEU A 20 -4.66 -4.90 3.35
C LEU A 20 -5.47 -4.15 2.28
N SER A 21 -5.57 -4.69 1.05
CA SER A 21 -6.20 -4.02 -0.10
C SER A 21 -7.67 -4.41 -0.33
N GLY A 22 -8.25 -5.26 0.53
CA GLY A 22 -9.59 -5.82 0.34
C GLY A 22 -9.64 -6.92 -0.75
N PRO A 23 -10.70 -7.75 -0.77
CA PRO A 23 -10.78 -8.84 -1.73
C PRO A 23 -11.10 -8.30 -3.13
N VAL A 24 -10.07 -8.20 -3.98
CA VAL A 24 -10.26 -8.05 -5.43
C VAL A 24 -10.63 -9.43 -5.97
N PHE A 25 -11.93 -9.70 -6.10
CA PHE A 25 -12.41 -10.89 -6.80
C PHE A 25 -12.18 -10.70 -8.31
N SER A 26 -11.13 -11.32 -8.84
CA SER A 26 -10.94 -11.52 -10.28
C SER A 26 -11.08 -13.00 -10.60
N SER A 27 -11.93 -13.34 -11.57
CA SER A 27 -12.06 -14.71 -12.10
C SER A 27 -10.88 -15.13 -12.96
N ASP A 28 -10.02 -14.17 -13.33
CA ASP A 28 -8.78 -14.39 -14.08
C ASP A 28 -7.56 -14.06 -13.19
N PRO A 29 -6.74 -15.05 -12.80
CA PRO A 29 -5.53 -14.81 -12.01
C PRO A 29 -4.47 -14.00 -12.78
N ALA A 30 -4.50 -13.99 -14.11
CA ALA A 30 -3.62 -13.15 -14.92
C ALA A 30 -4.02 -11.67 -14.89
N ALA A 31 -5.31 -11.36 -14.69
CA ALA A 31 -5.79 -9.99 -14.57
C ALA A 31 -5.29 -9.28 -13.30
N ILE A 32 -4.97 -10.04 -12.24
CA ILE A 32 -4.33 -9.50 -11.03
C ILE A 32 -2.90 -9.04 -11.34
N LEU A 33 -2.18 -9.80 -12.18
CA LEU A 33 -0.81 -9.48 -12.60
C LEU A 33 -0.76 -8.39 -13.68
N ALA A 34 -1.83 -8.26 -14.46
CA ALA A 34 -1.99 -7.26 -15.52
C ALA A 34 -2.60 -5.94 -15.05
N ALA A 35 -3.01 -5.86 -13.77
CA ALA A 35 -3.53 -4.62 -13.20
C ALA A 35 -2.44 -3.52 -13.28
N PRO A 36 -2.73 -2.36 -13.89
CA PRO A 36 -1.77 -1.28 -13.95
C PRO A 36 -1.32 -0.90 -12.55
N VAL A 37 0.00 -0.88 -12.30
CA VAL A 37 0.53 -0.31 -11.07
C VAL A 37 0.07 1.15 -11.01
N ASN A 38 -0.64 1.51 -9.93
CA ASN A 38 -1.12 2.88 -9.78
C ASN A 38 0.07 3.85 -9.86
N SER A 39 -0.08 4.90 -10.67
CA SER A 39 0.95 5.92 -10.84
C SER A 39 1.35 6.52 -9.49
N ALA A 40 2.60 7.02 -9.37
CA ALA A 40 3.04 7.68 -8.14
C ALA A 40 2.07 8.80 -7.72
N SER A 41 1.56 9.58 -8.68
CA SER A 41 0.56 10.62 -8.46
C SER A 41 -0.76 10.08 -7.90
N SER A 42 -1.28 8.96 -8.44
CA SER A 42 -2.50 8.33 -7.92
C SER A 42 -2.32 7.86 -6.48
N ARG A 43 -1.17 7.24 -6.17
CA ARG A 43 -0.84 6.80 -4.80
C ARG A 43 -0.73 7.97 -3.84
N ILE A 44 -0.12 9.08 -4.23
CA ILE A 44 -0.02 10.29 -3.40
C ILE A 44 -1.41 10.89 -3.14
N ALA A 45 -2.30 10.91 -4.14
CA ALA A 45 -3.66 11.38 -3.95
C ALA A 45 -4.44 10.52 -2.94
N GLY A 46 -4.29 9.19 -3.01
CA GLY A 46 -4.89 8.26 -2.04
C GLY A 46 -4.38 8.49 -0.61
N VAL A 47 -3.06 8.69 -0.43
CA VAL A 47 -2.49 8.99 0.90
C VAL A 47 -3.12 10.24 1.51
N LYS A 48 -3.32 11.30 0.71
CA LYS A 48 -3.95 12.55 1.18
C LYS A 48 -5.38 12.32 1.65
N GLU A 49 -6.16 11.58 0.87
CA GLU A 49 -7.55 11.26 1.22
C GLU A 49 -7.62 10.42 2.49
N ASP A 50 -6.76 9.41 2.61
CA ASP A 50 -6.71 8.53 3.78
C ASP A 50 -6.28 9.27 5.04
N MET A 51 -5.31 10.18 4.95
CA MET A 51 -4.88 10.99 6.10
C MET A 51 -5.99 11.95 6.54
N ALA A 52 -6.67 12.61 5.59
CA ALA A 52 -7.81 13.46 5.90
C ALA A 52 -8.95 12.69 6.57
N ARG A 53 -9.23 11.47 6.08
CA ARG A 53 -10.21 10.56 6.69
C ARG A 53 -9.81 10.13 8.09
N ALA A 54 -8.54 9.78 8.31
CA ALA A 54 -8.04 9.36 9.62
C ALA A 54 -8.16 10.48 10.68
N VAL A 55 -7.90 11.73 10.28
CA VAL A 55 -8.14 12.91 11.14
C VAL A 55 -9.63 13.09 11.44
N ALA A 56 -10.49 12.96 10.43
CA ALA A 56 -11.95 13.09 10.60
C ALA A 56 -12.52 12.01 11.54
N LEU A 57 -11.94 10.80 11.51
CA LEU A 57 -12.27 9.70 12.41
C LEU A 57 -11.57 9.79 13.78
N GLN A 58 -10.84 10.87 14.06
CA GLN A 58 -10.09 11.10 15.30
C GLN A 58 -9.08 9.98 15.62
N GLN A 59 -8.59 9.26 14.60
CA GLN A 59 -7.61 8.19 14.76
C GLN A 59 -6.18 8.74 14.91
N VAL A 60 -5.94 9.92 14.34
CA VAL A 60 -4.68 10.65 14.40
C VAL A 60 -4.97 12.14 14.52
N THR A 61 -4.04 12.89 15.12
CA THR A 61 -4.13 14.36 15.10
C THR A 61 -3.76 14.92 13.72
N ALA A 62 -4.13 16.17 13.43
CA ALA A 62 -3.79 16.81 12.16
C ALA A 62 -2.27 16.92 11.96
N GLU A 63 -1.52 17.15 13.03
CA GLU A 63 -0.05 17.23 13.02
C GLU A 63 0.57 15.87 12.73
N GLN A 64 0.03 14.81 13.35
CA GLN A 64 0.46 13.44 13.09
C GLN A 64 0.17 13.03 11.63
N ALA A 65 -1.01 13.38 11.11
CA ALA A 65 -1.38 13.13 9.73
C ALA A 65 -0.44 13.83 8.74
N ALA A 66 -0.11 15.11 8.97
CA ALA A 66 0.83 15.85 8.12
C ALA A 66 2.25 15.25 8.16
N PHE A 67 2.70 14.78 9.33
CA PHE A 67 3.99 14.10 9.45
C PHE A 67 4.01 12.78 8.68
N LEU A 68 2.97 11.95 8.84
CA LEU A 68 2.84 10.65 8.17
C LEU A 68 2.69 10.80 6.65
N GLU A 69 1.88 11.77 6.20
CA GLU A 69 1.72 12.09 4.77
C GLU A 69 3.08 12.39 4.13
N ASN A 70 3.88 13.26 4.75
CA ASN A 70 5.21 13.60 4.24
C ASN A 70 6.15 12.39 4.15
N GLN A 71 6.12 11.48 5.14
CA GLN A 71 6.93 10.27 5.09
C GLN A 71 6.49 9.32 3.99
N LEU A 72 5.18 9.12 3.82
CA LEU A 72 4.61 8.23 2.81
C LEU A 72 4.86 8.77 1.39
N VAL A 73 4.65 10.07 1.17
CA VAL A 73 4.94 10.73 -0.12
C VAL A 73 6.41 10.57 -0.49
N ARG A 74 7.33 10.82 0.46
CA ARG A 74 8.77 10.62 0.22
C ARG A 74 9.09 9.19 -0.18
N ARG A 75 8.49 8.20 0.48
CA ARG A 75 8.69 6.78 0.15
C ARG A 75 8.16 6.41 -1.23
N ILE A 76 6.98 6.94 -1.61
CA ILE A 76 6.40 6.73 -2.93
C ILE A 76 7.32 7.31 -4.02
N GLN A 77 7.89 8.49 -3.78
CA GLN A 77 8.80 9.15 -4.72
C GLN A 77 10.16 8.46 -4.79
N SER A 78 10.69 7.93 -3.69
CA SER A 78 11.99 7.24 -3.68
C SER A 78 11.95 5.83 -4.29
N GLY A 79 10.76 5.23 -4.38
CA GLY A 79 10.55 3.90 -4.96
C GLY A 79 9.81 3.92 -6.31
N ALA A 80 9.73 5.09 -6.96
CA ALA A 80 9.17 5.27 -8.30
C ALA A 80 10.28 5.37 -9.34
#